data_AF-A0A2K0XSC3-F1
#
_entry.id   AF-A0A2K0XSC3-F1
#
_cell.length_a   1.000
_cell.length_b   1.000
_cell.length_c   1.000
_cell.angle_alpha   90.00
_cell.angle_beta   90.00
_cell.angle_gamma   90.00
#
_symmetry.space_group_name_H-M   'P 1'
#
loop_
_entity.id
_entity.type
_entity.pdbx_description
1 polymer ?
#
loop_
_entity_poly.entity_id
_entity_poly.type
_entity_poly.pdbx_seq_one_letter_code
_entity_poly.pdbx_strand_id
1 'polypeptide(L)'
;MSGELTSGAGKRLRRKQKIKRHPWDWYVEERWVTHRLLDMIALESDVTYLDPCCGQMHIPETLTERGFNAYGTDLFARAAGHRLFMGEHDLLGDQRHLLEAGGGLSIIFNPPFSFQNGRLVRGLAEKCIRRALSIATHKVCALLPLKWLASEGRYCLFTDETPIGVWILCERPSMPPGNIIEQLGDNAYDHGKIDYMWVVWDKRRAPMTDFEGRPFAPTFWIPPRDKAPAEKQLRLAA
;
A
#
# COMPACT_ATOMS: atom_id res chain seq x y z
N MET A 1 -14.68 -60.89 29.03
CA MET A 1 -15.47 -60.13 28.05
C MET A 1 -15.35 -58.66 28.46
N SER A 2 -14.20 -58.04 28.18
CA SER A 2 -13.88 -57.24 26.97
C SER A 2 -14.71 -55.96 26.93
N GLY A 3 -14.02 -54.85 27.19
CA GLY A 3 -14.59 -53.55 27.55
C GLY A 3 -15.18 -52.76 26.39
N GLU A 4 -16.06 -51.84 26.78
CA GLU A 4 -16.67 -50.85 25.91
C GLU A 4 -15.63 -49.83 25.42
N LEU A 5 -15.44 -49.79 24.11
CA LEU A 5 -14.68 -48.76 23.41
C LEU A 5 -15.54 -47.50 23.31
N THR A 6 -15.26 -46.52 24.17
CA THR A 6 -15.79 -45.17 24.02
C THR A 6 -15.11 -44.50 22.81
N SER A 7 -15.90 -44.18 21.79
CA SER A 7 -15.45 -43.51 20.58
C SER A 7 -15.10 -42.05 20.89
N GLY A 8 -13.82 -41.76 21.06
CA GLY A 8 -13.30 -40.40 21.12
C GLY A 8 -13.45 -39.70 19.77
N ALA A 9 -14.48 -38.85 19.65
CA ALA A 9 -14.64 -37.94 18.51
C ALA A 9 -13.52 -36.88 18.55
N GLY A 10 -12.42 -37.15 17.87
CA GLY A 10 -11.34 -36.18 17.66
C GLY A 10 -11.86 -34.97 16.88
N LYS A 11 -11.86 -33.79 17.51
CA LYS A 11 -12.01 -32.50 16.81
C LYS A 11 -10.88 -32.38 15.78
N ARG A 12 -11.20 -32.68 14.53
CA ARG A 12 -10.32 -32.49 13.37
C ARG A 12 -10.01 -30.99 13.26
N LEU A 13 -8.85 -30.58 13.77
CA LEU A 13 -8.32 -29.22 13.63
C LEU A 13 -8.43 -28.82 12.14
N ARG A 14 -9.29 -27.85 11.83
CA ARG A 14 -9.38 -27.26 10.48
C ARG A 14 -7.99 -26.75 10.12
N ARG A 15 -7.31 -27.44 9.19
CA ARG A 15 -6.01 -27.04 8.66
C ARG A 15 -6.18 -25.65 8.02
N LYS A 16 -5.60 -24.60 8.62
CA LYS A 16 -5.62 -23.24 8.06
C LYS A 16 -5.13 -23.32 6.62
N GLN A 17 -6.02 -23.05 5.67
CA GLN A 17 -5.69 -23.05 4.25
C GLN A 17 -4.65 -21.96 4.02
N LYS A 18 -3.47 -22.34 3.50
CA LYS A 18 -2.42 -21.37 3.19
C LYS A 18 -2.96 -20.46 2.10
N ILE A 19 -3.21 -19.19 2.43
CA ILE A 19 -3.60 -18.18 1.45
C ILE A 19 -2.53 -18.16 0.36
N LYS A 20 -2.94 -18.49 -0.86
CA LYS A 20 -2.05 -18.45 -2.03
C LYS A 20 -1.84 -17.00 -2.41
N ARG A 21 -0.62 -16.67 -2.86
CA ARG A 21 -0.28 -15.37 -3.42
C ARG A 21 -1.20 -15.05 -4.60
N HIS A 22 -1.63 -13.79 -4.73
CA HIS A 22 -2.42 -13.36 -5.88
C HIS A 22 -1.56 -13.36 -7.14
N PRO A 23 -2.04 -13.83 -8.30
CA PRO A 23 -1.27 -13.84 -9.55
C PRO A 23 -0.83 -12.46 -10.05
N TRP A 24 -1.50 -11.40 -9.59
CA TRP A 24 -1.21 -10.01 -9.97
C TRP A 24 -0.73 -9.14 -8.81
N ASP A 25 -0.37 -9.75 -7.66
CA ASP A 25 -0.03 -9.00 -6.44
C ASP A 25 -1.07 -7.92 -6.06
N TRP A 26 -2.36 -8.23 -6.28
CA TRP A 26 -3.47 -7.36 -5.89
C TRP A 26 -3.76 -7.57 -4.39
N TYR A 27 -3.15 -6.73 -3.57
CA TYR A 27 -3.30 -6.70 -2.12
C TYR A 27 -3.95 -5.39 -1.73
N VAL A 28 -4.99 -5.45 -0.91
CA VAL A 28 -5.78 -4.27 -0.57
C VAL A 28 -5.44 -3.82 0.84
N GLU A 29 -4.92 -2.61 0.96
CA GLU A 29 -4.64 -1.93 2.22
C GLU A 29 -5.91 -1.55 2.98
N GLU A 30 -5.83 -1.43 4.30
CA GLU A 30 -6.91 -0.82 5.10
C GLU A 30 -6.92 0.71 4.93
N ARG A 31 -8.10 1.34 4.90
CA ARG A 31 -8.24 2.82 4.75
C ARG A 31 -7.45 3.62 5.80
N TRP A 32 -7.32 3.09 7.02
CA TRP A 32 -6.56 3.77 8.09
C TRP A 32 -5.10 4.02 7.69
N VAL A 33 -4.51 3.16 6.85
CA VAL A 33 -3.12 3.28 6.40
C VAL A 33 -2.91 4.58 5.64
N THR A 34 -3.87 4.94 4.79
CA THR A 34 -3.86 6.18 4.02
C THR A 34 -4.19 7.37 4.92
N HIS A 35 -5.20 7.28 5.80
CA HIS A 35 -5.48 8.37 6.75
C HIS A 35 -4.25 8.77 7.57
N ARG A 36 -3.47 7.79 8.04
CA ARG A 36 -2.27 8.06 8.83
C ARG A 36 -1.13 8.66 8.04
N LEU A 37 -1.03 8.38 6.73
CA LEU A 37 -0.14 9.13 5.86
C LEU A 37 -0.57 10.61 5.81
N LEU A 38 -1.86 10.86 5.61
CA LEU A 38 -2.44 12.20 5.47
C LEU A 38 -2.35 13.05 6.75
N ASP A 39 -2.22 12.41 7.91
CA ASP A 39 -1.93 13.10 9.18
C ASP A 39 -0.48 13.57 9.28
N MET A 40 0.42 13.02 8.46
CA MET A 40 1.88 13.18 8.58
C MET A 40 2.50 14.02 7.45
N ILE A 41 1.80 14.19 6.33
CA ILE A 41 2.27 14.96 5.19
C ILE A 41 1.25 16.03 4.79
N ALA A 42 1.75 17.17 4.34
CA ALA A 42 0.91 18.19 3.71
C ALA A 42 0.60 17.79 2.27
N LEU A 43 -0.66 17.95 1.88
CA LEU A 43 -1.17 17.75 0.53
C LEU A 43 -1.74 19.07 -0.01
N GLU A 44 -1.56 19.30 -1.30
CA GLU A 44 -2.04 20.46 -2.04
C GLU A 44 -3.52 20.29 -2.45
N SER A 45 -4.35 21.29 -2.13
CA SER A 45 -5.80 21.22 -2.39
C SER A 45 -6.19 21.44 -3.85
N ASP A 46 -5.31 22.05 -4.66
CA ASP A 46 -5.49 22.35 -6.08
C ASP A 46 -4.88 21.28 -7.01
N VAL A 47 -4.51 20.12 -6.45
CA VAL A 47 -3.90 19.00 -7.17
C VAL A 47 -4.88 17.84 -7.32
N THR A 48 -4.82 17.16 -8.47
CA THR A 48 -5.50 15.88 -8.66
C THR A 48 -4.65 14.75 -8.10
N TYR A 49 -5.27 13.86 -7.33
CA TYR A 49 -4.64 12.66 -6.78
C TYR A 49 -5.08 11.43 -7.55
N LEU A 50 -4.14 10.58 -7.91
CA LEU A 50 -4.39 9.34 -8.65
C LEU A 50 -3.79 8.14 -7.93
N ASP A 51 -4.58 7.08 -7.79
CA ASP A 51 -4.08 5.73 -7.56
C ASP A 51 -4.19 4.92 -8.86
N PRO A 52 -3.09 4.68 -9.59
CA PRO A 52 -3.12 3.90 -10.83
C PRO A 52 -3.13 2.37 -10.61
N CYS A 53 -3.24 1.91 -9.36
CA CYS A 53 -3.33 0.50 -8.97
C CYS A 53 -4.49 0.32 -7.98
N CYS A 54 -5.61 1.01 -8.22
CA CYS A 54 -6.57 1.34 -7.17
C CYS A 54 -7.30 0.16 -6.55
N GLY A 55 -7.34 -1.01 -7.19
CA GLY A 55 -7.94 -2.20 -6.61
C GLY A 55 -9.40 -1.97 -6.16
N GLN A 56 -9.61 -1.86 -4.84
CA GLN A 56 -10.92 -1.62 -4.21
C GLN A 56 -11.17 -0.15 -3.82
N MET A 57 -10.40 0.80 -4.35
CA MET A 57 -10.58 2.25 -4.19
C MET A 57 -10.29 2.83 -2.79
N HIS A 58 -9.70 2.07 -1.88
CA HIS A 58 -9.46 2.52 -0.50
C HIS A 58 -8.63 3.81 -0.42
N ILE A 59 -7.54 3.94 -1.19
CA ILE A 59 -6.74 5.17 -1.24
C ILE A 59 -7.54 6.37 -1.81
N PRO A 60 -8.14 6.31 -3.02
CA PRO A 60 -8.95 7.41 -3.55
C PRO A 60 -10.13 7.82 -2.66
N GLU A 61 -10.82 6.85 -2.05
CA GLU A 61 -11.92 7.12 -1.13
C GLU A 61 -11.41 7.87 0.10
N THR A 62 -10.32 7.40 0.72
CA THR A 62 -9.72 8.02 1.90
C THR A 62 -9.26 9.46 1.62
N LEU A 63 -8.70 9.72 0.44
CA LEU A 63 -8.32 11.07 0.01
C LEU A 63 -9.54 11.97 -0.19
N THR A 64 -10.59 11.43 -0.83
CA THR A 64 -11.85 12.16 -1.06
C THR A 64 -12.55 12.51 0.25
N GLU A 65 -12.56 11.59 1.23
CA GLU A 65 -13.08 11.82 2.59
C GLU A 65 -12.33 12.96 3.31
N ARG A 66 -11.06 13.17 2.98
CA ARG A 66 -10.22 14.27 3.49
C ARG A 66 -10.34 15.55 2.65
N GLY A 67 -11.24 15.59 1.67
CA GLY A 67 -11.53 16.78 0.86
C GLY A 67 -10.64 16.96 -0.37
N PHE A 68 -9.84 15.96 -0.74
CA PHE A 68 -8.97 16.03 -1.93
C PHE A 68 -9.66 15.48 -3.18
N ASN A 69 -9.29 16.02 -4.34
CA ASN A 69 -9.78 15.56 -5.63
C ASN A 69 -9.02 14.28 -6.06
N ALA A 70 -9.59 13.10 -5.78
CA ALA A 70 -8.88 11.83 -5.96
C ALA A 70 -9.64 10.80 -6.81
N TYR A 71 -8.89 10.06 -7.63
CA TYR A 71 -9.42 9.06 -8.56
C TYR A 71 -8.55 7.80 -8.58
N GLY A 72 -9.13 6.71 -9.12
CA GLY A 72 -8.43 5.46 -9.30
C GLY A 72 -8.52 4.94 -10.73
N THR A 73 -7.45 4.36 -11.23
CA THR A 73 -7.44 3.47 -12.39
C THR A 73 -6.77 2.15 -12.01
N ASP A 74 -6.99 1.11 -12.78
CA ASP A 74 -6.39 -0.19 -12.52
C ASP A 74 -6.21 -0.97 -13.82
N LEU A 75 -5.26 -1.91 -13.88
CA LEU A 75 -5.08 -2.81 -15.03
C LEU A 75 -6.35 -3.63 -15.33
N PHE A 76 -7.24 -3.82 -14.36
CA PHE A 76 -8.52 -4.52 -14.51
C PHE A 76 -9.68 -3.71 -13.92
N ALA A 77 -10.90 -3.93 -14.42
CA ALA A 77 -12.12 -3.26 -13.96
C ALA A 77 -12.60 -3.74 -12.56
N ARG A 78 -11.73 -3.73 -11.56
CA ARG A 78 -11.97 -4.24 -10.19
C ARG A 78 -13.01 -3.42 -9.42
N ALA A 79 -13.10 -2.14 -9.72
CA ALA A 79 -14.04 -1.20 -9.11
C ALA A 79 -15.04 -0.64 -10.15
N ALA A 80 -15.42 -1.46 -11.15
CA ALA A 80 -16.39 -1.06 -12.15
C ALA A 80 -17.69 -0.53 -11.50
N GLY A 81 -18.17 0.62 -11.97
CA GLY A 81 -19.34 1.30 -11.42
C GLY A 81 -19.08 2.18 -10.19
N HIS A 82 -17.88 2.13 -9.60
CA HIS A 82 -17.52 3.05 -8.52
C HIS A 82 -17.28 4.47 -9.08
N ARG A 83 -17.91 5.49 -8.50
CA ARG A 83 -17.88 6.89 -9.02
C ARG A 83 -16.48 7.49 -9.17
N LEU A 84 -15.51 7.04 -8.38
CA LEU A 84 -14.11 7.50 -8.42
C LEU A 84 -13.24 6.67 -9.37
N PHE A 85 -13.76 5.56 -9.93
CA PHE A 85 -13.01 4.67 -10.80
C PHE A 85 -13.09 5.16 -12.25
N MET A 86 -11.93 5.44 -12.83
CA MET A 86 -11.81 6.11 -14.13
C MET A 86 -11.47 5.15 -15.27
N GLY A 87 -11.52 3.85 -14.99
CA GLY A 87 -11.46 2.80 -16.00
C GLY A 87 -10.19 1.96 -15.94
N GLU A 88 -10.12 1.01 -16.88
CA GLU A 88 -8.98 0.13 -17.05
C GLU A 88 -7.82 0.90 -17.69
N HIS A 89 -6.65 0.84 -17.06
CA HIS A 89 -5.45 1.50 -17.54
C HIS A 89 -4.21 0.71 -17.12
N ASP A 90 -3.39 0.33 -18.10
CA ASP A 90 -2.05 -0.21 -17.83
C ASP A 90 -1.06 0.94 -17.59
N LEU A 91 -0.75 1.20 -16.33
CA LEU A 91 0.23 2.21 -15.92
C LEU A 91 1.57 2.07 -16.66
N LEU A 92 2.00 0.82 -16.91
CA LEU A 92 3.28 0.52 -17.56
C LEU A 92 3.16 0.41 -19.09
N GLY A 93 1.96 0.58 -19.63
CA GLY A 93 1.70 0.58 -21.06
C GLY A 93 2.11 1.88 -21.75
N ASP A 94 2.02 1.88 -23.08
CA ASP A 94 2.41 3.03 -23.92
C ASP A 94 1.35 4.13 -23.97
N GLN A 95 0.14 3.85 -23.49
CA GLN A 95 -0.96 4.81 -23.44
C GLN A 95 -0.85 5.71 -22.22
N ARG A 96 -1.42 6.92 -22.31
CA ARG A 96 -1.60 7.82 -21.16
C ARG A 96 -3.08 7.99 -20.87
N HIS A 97 -3.43 7.90 -19.59
CA HIS A 97 -4.80 8.21 -19.16
C HIS A 97 -5.00 9.74 -19.11
N LEU A 98 -6.22 10.24 -19.34
CA LEU A 98 -6.48 11.69 -19.38
C LEU A 98 -6.08 12.43 -18.09
N LEU A 99 -6.24 11.76 -16.94
CA LEU A 99 -5.81 12.29 -15.64
C LEU A 99 -4.29 12.50 -15.54
N GLU A 100 -3.51 11.74 -16.31
CA GLU A 100 -2.04 11.86 -16.35
C GLU A 100 -1.58 13.08 -17.16
N ALA A 101 -2.48 13.68 -17.94
CA ALA A 101 -2.21 14.87 -18.75
C ALA A 101 -2.67 16.18 -18.08
N GLY A 102 -3.19 16.13 -16.85
CA GLY A 102 -3.64 17.31 -16.09
C GLY A 102 -2.50 18.24 -15.64
N GLY A 103 -2.84 19.47 -15.24
CA GLY A 103 -1.85 20.46 -14.80
C GLY A 103 -1.14 20.10 -13.48
N GLY A 104 -1.91 19.65 -12.48
CA GLY A 104 -1.41 19.23 -11.17
C GLY A 104 -1.75 17.78 -10.87
N LEU A 105 -0.74 16.92 -10.71
CA LEU A 105 -0.90 15.49 -10.44
C LEU A 105 0.03 15.02 -9.31
N SER A 106 -0.56 14.43 -8.28
CA SER A 106 0.10 13.61 -7.28
C SER A 106 -0.37 12.15 -7.43
N ILE A 107 0.53 11.20 -7.22
CA ILE A 107 0.22 9.77 -7.26
C ILE A 107 0.38 9.19 -5.86
N ILE A 108 -0.66 8.54 -5.33
CA ILE A 108 -0.63 7.88 -4.02
C ILE A 108 -1.21 6.49 -4.24
N PHE A 109 -0.43 5.45 -3.97
CA PHE A 109 -0.77 4.10 -4.44
C PHE A 109 -0.06 2.97 -3.70
N ASN A 110 -0.64 1.79 -3.82
CA ASN A 110 -0.08 0.51 -3.38
C ASN A 110 0.31 -0.33 -4.62
N PRO A 111 1.54 -0.18 -5.17
CA PRO A 111 1.92 -0.87 -6.40
C PRO A 111 2.00 -2.39 -6.24
N PRO A 112 1.75 -3.17 -7.30
CA PRO A 112 2.05 -4.61 -7.28
C PRO A 112 3.56 -4.83 -7.08
N PHE A 113 3.93 -5.76 -6.19
CA PHE A 113 5.31 -5.86 -5.73
C PHE A 113 6.24 -6.57 -6.72
N SER A 114 5.84 -7.76 -7.18
CA SER A 114 6.73 -8.62 -7.97
C SER A 114 6.03 -9.66 -8.85
N PHE A 115 4.70 -9.70 -8.96
CA PHE A 115 4.00 -10.70 -9.80
C PHE A 115 3.01 -10.07 -10.78
N GLN A 116 3.03 -10.57 -12.01
CA GLN A 116 2.00 -10.34 -13.02
C GLN A 116 1.66 -11.66 -13.70
N ASN A 117 0.36 -11.93 -13.88
CA ASN A 117 -0.14 -13.17 -14.47
C ASN A 117 0.51 -14.46 -13.89
N GLY A 118 0.71 -14.51 -12.57
CA GLY A 118 1.31 -15.64 -11.87
C GLY A 118 2.82 -15.81 -12.05
N ARG A 119 3.49 -14.87 -12.75
CA ARG A 119 4.93 -14.91 -13.00
C ARG A 119 5.66 -13.83 -12.19
N LEU A 120 6.85 -14.17 -11.72
CA LEU A 120 7.73 -13.21 -11.06
C LEU A 120 8.24 -12.19 -12.09
N VAL A 121 7.96 -10.92 -11.85
CA VAL A 121 8.48 -9.78 -12.60
C VAL A 121 9.47 -9.02 -11.73
N ARG A 122 10.76 -9.07 -12.11
CA ARG A 122 11.83 -8.39 -11.37
C ARG A 122 11.66 -6.86 -11.47
N GLY A 123 11.76 -6.20 -10.33
CA GLY A 123 11.68 -4.73 -10.24
C GLY A 123 10.31 -4.15 -10.55
N LEU A 124 9.22 -4.92 -10.48
CA LEU A 124 7.88 -4.45 -10.85
C LEU A 124 7.47 -3.17 -10.10
N ALA A 125 7.51 -3.18 -8.77
CA ALA A 125 7.19 -1.98 -7.98
C ALA A 125 8.08 -0.79 -8.32
N GLU A 126 9.38 -0.99 -8.55
CA GLU A 126 10.29 0.09 -8.98
C GLU A 126 9.89 0.65 -10.34
N LYS A 127 9.54 -0.20 -11.32
CA LYS A 127 9.07 0.24 -12.63
C LYS A 127 7.80 1.09 -12.49
N CYS A 128 6.84 0.67 -11.66
CA CYS A 128 5.63 1.44 -11.39
C CYS A 128 5.96 2.80 -10.74
N ILE A 129 6.88 2.83 -9.77
CA ILE A 129 7.31 4.08 -9.11
C ILE A 129 8.02 5.01 -10.08
N ARG A 130 8.96 4.52 -10.89
CA ARG A 130 9.65 5.35 -11.89
C ARG A 130 8.67 5.88 -12.94
N ARG A 131 7.70 5.06 -13.36
CA ARG A 131 6.62 5.53 -14.23
C ARG A 131 5.78 6.62 -13.55
N ALA A 132 5.37 6.43 -12.31
CA ALA A 132 4.66 7.44 -11.52
C ALA A 132 5.46 8.74 -11.40
N LEU A 133 6.77 8.66 -11.09
CA LEU A 133 7.67 9.83 -11.03
C LEU A 133 7.78 10.55 -12.38
N SER A 134 7.73 9.82 -13.49
CA SER A 134 7.80 10.41 -14.84
C SER A 134 6.56 11.20 -15.23
N ILE A 135 5.38 10.88 -14.67
CA ILE A 135 4.10 11.52 -15.01
C ILE A 135 3.59 12.49 -13.93
N ALA A 136 3.90 12.25 -12.66
CA ALA A 136 3.51 13.15 -11.58
C ALA A 136 4.17 14.52 -11.75
N THR A 137 3.47 15.57 -11.33
CA THR A 137 4.02 16.94 -11.26
C THR A 137 4.26 17.40 -9.83
N HIS A 138 3.67 16.70 -8.85
CA HIS A 138 3.79 16.96 -7.43
C HIS A 138 4.36 15.74 -6.70
N LYS A 139 3.56 15.03 -5.90
CA LYS A 139 4.08 13.95 -5.04
C LYS A 139 3.89 12.58 -5.67
N VAL A 140 4.77 11.65 -5.28
CA VAL A 140 4.55 10.21 -5.46
C VAL A 140 4.67 9.57 -4.08
N CYS A 141 3.64 8.87 -3.61
CA CYS A 141 3.62 8.15 -2.34
C CYS A 141 3.37 6.68 -2.62
N ALA A 142 4.35 5.82 -2.38
CA ALA A 142 4.23 4.38 -2.62
C ALA A 142 4.19 3.60 -1.29
N LEU A 143 3.12 2.82 -1.08
CA LEU A 143 3.00 1.90 0.04
C LEU A 143 3.75 0.60 -0.26
N LEU A 144 4.74 0.27 0.55
CA LEU A 144 5.69 -0.82 0.27
C LEU A 144 6.05 -1.60 1.54
N PRO A 145 6.31 -2.91 1.45
CA PRO A 145 6.87 -3.67 2.57
C PRO A 145 8.24 -3.10 2.97
N LEU A 146 8.55 -3.03 4.26
CA LEU A 146 9.79 -2.43 4.77
C LEU A 146 11.06 -3.07 4.17
N LYS A 147 11.04 -4.40 4.00
CA LYS A 147 12.14 -5.15 3.35
C LYS A 147 12.46 -4.69 1.93
N TRP A 148 11.58 -3.92 1.28
CA TRP A 148 11.79 -3.42 -0.06
C TRP A 148 12.94 -2.39 -0.13
N LEU A 149 13.22 -1.65 0.96
CA LEU A 149 14.35 -0.72 1.00
C LEU A 149 15.72 -1.41 0.88
N ALA A 150 15.86 -2.60 1.45
CA ALA A 150 17.13 -3.32 1.50
C ALA A 150 17.40 -4.04 0.17
N SER A 151 17.91 -3.31 -0.83
CA SER A 151 18.18 -3.85 -2.16
C SER A 151 19.28 -3.09 -2.89
N GLU A 152 20.35 -3.79 -3.24
CA GLU A 152 21.45 -3.27 -4.06
C GLU A 152 20.94 -2.66 -5.37
N GLY A 153 20.10 -3.39 -6.12
CA GLY A 153 19.59 -2.91 -7.42
C GLY A 153 18.67 -1.68 -7.33
N ARG A 154 18.09 -1.39 -6.15
CA ARG A 154 17.24 -0.22 -5.95
C ARG A 154 17.99 0.97 -5.38
N TYR A 155 19.26 0.80 -5.03
CA TYR A 155 20.06 1.90 -4.50
C TYR A 155 20.06 3.10 -5.46
N CYS A 156 20.16 2.86 -6.77
CA CYS A 156 20.06 3.92 -7.78
C CYS A 156 18.73 4.67 -7.77
N LEU A 157 17.59 4.02 -7.46
CA LEU A 157 16.32 4.74 -7.32
C LEU A 157 16.41 5.79 -6.21
N PHE A 158 17.03 5.46 -5.08
CA PHE A 158 17.12 6.36 -3.93
C PHE A 158 18.19 7.46 -4.09
N THR A 159 19.17 7.25 -4.96
CA THR A 159 20.20 8.26 -5.25
C THR A 159 19.82 9.16 -6.43
N ASP A 160 19.23 8.60 -7.48
CA ASP A 160 18.85 9.34 -8.69
C ASP A 160 17.57 10.15 -8.46
N GLU A 161 16.62 9.55 -7.74
CA GLU A 161 15.32 10.12 -7.41
C GLU A 161 15.17 10.09 -5.89
N THR A 162 15.94 10.90 -5.15
CA THR A 162 15.94 10.82 -3.68
C THR A 162 14.57 11.19 -3.09
N PRO A 163 13.91 10.28 -2.34
CA PRO A 163 12.65 10.60 -1.66
C PRO A 163 12.85 11.71 -0.62
N ILE A 164 11.81 12.49 -0.35
CA ILE A 164 11.81 13.45 0.77
C ILE A 164 11.69 12.77 2.13
N GLY A 165 11.38 11.48 2.15
CA GLY A 165 11.42 10.67 3.36
C GLY A 165 10.72 9.32 3.22
N VAL A 166 10.84 8.56 4.30
CA VAL A 166 10.23 7.26 4.51
C VAL A 166 9.42 7.29 5.79
N TRP A 167 8.14 6.94 5.73
CA TRP A 167 7.23 6.90 6.86
C TRP A 167 6.88 5.45 7.21
N ILE A 168 7.49 4.95 8.29
CA ILE A 168 7.31 3.56 8.75
C ILE A 168 6.03 3.44 9.57
N LEU A 169 5.18 2.47 9.26
CA LEU A 169 3.97 2.18 10.03
C LEU A 169 4.34 1.38 11.29
N CYS A 170 4.13 1.97 12.48
CA CYS A 170 4.35 1.30 13.77
C CYS A 170 3.19 0.39 14.21
N GLU A 171 2.18 0.22 13.36
CA GLU A 171 1.15 -0.81 13.45
C GLU A 171 1.13 -1.57 12.13
N ARG A 172 0.98 -2.90 12.17
CA ARG A 172 0.99 -3.73 10.97
C ARG A 172 -0.40 -3.75 10.34
N PRO A 173 -0.59 -3.16 9.15
CA PRO A 173 -1.84 -3.35 8.43
C PRO A 173 -1.97 -4.79 7.96
N SER A 174 -3.20 -5.25 7.86
CA SER A 174 -3.52 -6.44 7.07
C SER A 174 -3.79 -6.02 5.62
N MET A 175 -3.18 -6.71 4.67
CA MET A 175 -3.44 -6.52 3.25
C MET A 175 -3.76 -7.87 2.58
N PRO A 176 -4.99 -8.37 2.72
CA PRO A 176 -5.39 -9.61 2.05
C PRO A 176 -5.43 -9.43 0.53
N PRO A 177 -5.28 -10.53 -0.24
CA PRO A 177 -5.58 -10.52 -1.67
C PRO A 177 -7.01 -10.04 -1.92
N GLY A 178 -7.20 -9.10 -2.85
CA GLY A 178 -8.50 -8.48 -3.09
C GLY A 178 -9.61 -9.47 -3.47
N ASN A 179 -9.25 -10.57 -4.15
CA ASN A 179 -10.18 -11.59 -4.61
C ASN A 179 -10.72 -12.52 -3.51
N ILE A 180 -10.24 -12.42 -2.26
CA ILE A 180 -10.71 -13.25 -1.14
C ILE A 180 -11.22 -12.45 0.06
N ILE A 181 -11.25 -11.11 -0.01
CA ILE A 181 -11.68 -10.26 1.12
C ILE A 181 -13.08 -10.61 1.58
N GLU A 182 -14.03 -10.68 0.65
CA GLU A 182 -15.42 -11.02 0.94
C GLU A 182 -15.53 -12.40 1.62
N GLN A 183 -14.72 -13.37 1.20
CA GLN A 183 -14.69 -14.71 1.79
C GLN A 183 -14.11 -14.73 3.21
N LEU A 184 -13.20 -13.80 3.51
CA LEU A 184 -12.59 -13.67 4.84
C LEU A 184 -13.49 -12.93 5.83
N GLY A 185 -14.42 -12.09 5.34
CA GLY A 185 -15.34 -11.29 6.15
C GLY A 185 -14.59 -10.43 7.15
N ASP A 186 -15.06 -10.39 8.40
CA ASP A 186 -14.45 -9.60 9.48
C ASP A 186 -12.97 -9.96 9.73
N ASN A 187 -12.55 -11.19 9.40
CA ASN A 187 -11.18 -11.64 9.58
C ASN A 187 -10.25 -11.16 8.45
N ALA A 188 -10.76 -10.49 7.41
CA ALA A 188 -9.96 -10.03 6.28
C ALA A 188 -8.80 -9.12 6.73
N TYR A 189 -9.07 -8.30 7.74
CA TYR A 189 -8.12 -7.31 8.23
C TYR A 189 -7.46 -7.65 9.57
N ASP A 190 -7.60 -8.91 10.01
CA ASP A 190 -7.01 -9.37 11.26
C ASP A 190 -5.53 -9.77 11.11
N HIS A 191 -4.76 -9.44 12.14
CA HIS A 191 -3.39 -9.94 12.36
C HIS A 191 -2.41 -9.67 11.20
N GLY A 192 -2.23 -8.39 10.83
CA GLY A 192 -1.19 -7.95 9.91
C GLY A 192 0.19 -8.54 10.26
N LYS A 193 0.85 -9.16 9.28
CA LYS A 193 2.12 -9.89 9.49
C LYS A 193 3.33 -9.19 8.90
N ILE A 194 3.12 -8.29 7.98
CA ILE A 194 4.17 -7.63 7.22
C ILE A 194 4.28 -6.20 7.72
N ASP A 195 5.51 -5.75 7.93
CA ASP A 195 5.83 -4.37 8.27
C ASP A 195 5.86 -3.55 6.97
N TYR A 196 5.15 -2.41 6.97
CA TYR A 196 4.98 -1.55 5.80
C TYR A 196 5.44 -0.13 6.09
N MET A 197 5.66 0.62 5.01
CA MET A 197 6.02 2.02 5.02
C MET A 197 5.43 2.74 3.80
N TRP A 198 5.33 4.05 3.89
CA TRP A 198 5.19 4.93 2.73
C TRP A 198 6.55 5.50 2.35
N VAL A 199 6.92 5.43 1.08
CA VAL A 199 8.06 6.20 0.53
C VAL A 199 7.48 7.38 -0.24
N VAL A 200 7.93 8.58 0.08
CA VAL A 200 7.36 9.81 -0.47
C VAL A 200 8.42 10.59 -1.23
N TRP A 201 8.12 10.87 -2.49
CA TRP A 201 8.83 11.81 -3.34
C TRP A 201 7.99 13.06 -3.52
N ASP A 202 8.66 14.20 -3.66
CA ASP A 202 8.00 15.48 -3.89
C ASP A 202 8.77 16.27 -4.96
N LYS A 203 8.19 16.38 -6.16
CA LYS A 203 8.84 17.07 -7.29
C LYS A 203 8.89 18.58 -7.12
N ARG A 204 8.21 19.12 -6.10
CA ARG A 204 8.23 20.55 -5.76
C ARG A 204 9.22 20.88 -4.65
N ARG A 205 9.86 19.88 -4.04
CA ARG A 205 10.75 20.05 -2.90
C ARG A 205 12.04 19.28 -3.09
N ALA A 206 13.17 19.97 -2.94
CA ALA A 206 14.47 19.30 -2.94
C ALA A 206 14.60 18.33 -1.74
N PRO A 207 15.27 17.19 -1.91
CA PRO A 207 15.57 16.28 -0.81
C PRO A 207 16.45 16.96 0.25
N MET A 208 16.45 16.42 1.46
CA MET A 208 17.39 16.86 2.49
C MET A 208 18.81 16.44 2.14
N THR A 209 19.80 17.19 2.62
CA THR A 209 21.22 16.87 2.40
C THR A 209 21.93 16.58 3.71
N ASP A 210 22.85 15.61 3.70
CA ASP A 210 23.70 15.29 4.84
C ASP A 210 24.76 16.37 5.09
N PHE A 211 25.67 16.14 6.04
CA PHE A 211 26.74 17.08 6.39
C PHE A 211 27.77 17.29 5.27
N GLU A 212 27.77 16.43 4.24
CA GLU A 212 28.63 16.52 3.05
C GLU A 212 27.86 17.05 1.82
N GLY A 213 26.60 17.48 2.01
CA GLY A 213 25.75 17.99 0.94
C GLY A 213 25.11 16.90 0.06
N ARG A 214 25.19 15.63 0.44
CA ARG A 214 24.61 14.52 -0.36
C ARG A 214 23.12 14.36 -0.04
N PRO A 215 22.25 14.23 -1.05
CA PRO A 215 20.83 13.97 -0.84
C PRO A 215 20.59 12.69 -0.02
N PHE A 216 19.65 12.74 0.92
CA PHE A 216 19.19 11.57 1.66
C PHE A 216 17.69 11.66 1.98
N ALA A 217 17.08 10.50 2.25
CA ALA A 217 15.70 10.40 2.69
C ALA A 217 15.64 10.19 4.22
N PRO A 218 15.12 11.16 5.02
CA PRO A 218 14.90 10.96 6.44
C PRO A 218 13.84 9.88 6.73
N THR A 219 13.93 9.27 7.91
CA THR A 219 12.94 8.30 8.39
C THR A 219 12.01 8.93 9.42
N PHE A 220 10.71 8.68 9.28
CA PHE A 220 9.64 9.10 10.17
C PHE A 220 8.85 7.90 10.67
N TRP A 221 8.24 8.05 11.85
CA TRP A 221 7.44 7.00 12.49
C TRP A 221 5.97 7.41 12.46
N ILE A 222 5.13 6.62 11.78
CA ILE A 222 3.68 6.74 11.86
C ILE A 222 3.23 6.00 13.11
N PRO A 223 2.61 6.67 14.11
CA PRO A 223 2.19 6.01 15.33
C PRO A 223 1.12 4.93 15.06
N PRO A 224 0.91 3.96 15.97
CA PRO A 224 -0.21 3.03 15.89
C PRO A 224 -1.55 3.75 16.11
N ARG A 225 -2.66 3.23 15.57
CA ARG A 225 -4.01 3.72 15.88
C ARG A 225 -4.24 3.73 17.38
N ASP A 226 -5.04 4.68 17.84
CA ASP A 226 -5.49 4.68 19.23
C ASP A 226 -6.26 3.39 19.47
N LYS A 227 -5.84 2.64 20.47
CA LYS A 227 -6.63 1.50 20.93
C LYS A 227 -7.88 2.10 21.56
N ALA A 228 -9.07 1.66 21.13
CA ALA A 228 -10.28 1.84 21.93
C ALA A 228 -9.94 1.45 23.38
N PRO A 229 -10.43 2.17 24.41
CA PRO A 229 -10.06 1.90 25.79
C PRO A 229 -10.25 0.42 26.11
N ALA A 230 -9.15 -0.32 26.12
CA ALA A 230 -9.17 -1.68 26.61
C ALA A 230 -9.40 -1.57 28.11
N GLU A 231 -10.43 -2.25 28.63
CA GLU A 231 -10.45 -2.59 30.05
C GLU A 231 -9.06 -3.11 30.42
N LYS A 232 -8.40 -2.39 31.34
CA LYS A 232 -7.01 -2.62 31.74
C LYS A 232 -6.73 -4.11 31.89
N GLN A 233 -5.88 -4.66 31.02
CA GLN A 233 -5.04 -5.79 31.39
C GLN A 233 -3.58 -5.37 31.22
N LEU A 234 -3.07 -4.85 32.33
CA LEU A 234 -1.67 -4.85 32.74
C LEU A 234 -0.93 -6.07 32.20
N ARG A 235 0.10 -5.86 31.36
CA ARG A 235 1.38 -6.59 31.41
C ARG A 235 2.50 -5.74 30.79
N LEU A 236 3.04 -4.83 31.59
CA LEU A 236 4.44 -4.44 31.52
C LEU A 236 5.00 -4.63 32.94
N ALA A 237 5.26 -5.90 33.24
CA ALA A 237 6.05 -6.36 34.37
C ALA A 237 6.56 -7.77 34.00
N ALA A 238 7.68 -7.82 33.28
CA ALA A 238 8.68 -8.88 33.26
C ALA A 238 9.86 -8.39 32.38
#